data_AF-C9JCB9-F1
#
_entry.id   AF-C9JCB9-F1
#
_cell.length_a   1.000
_cell.length_b   1.000
_cell.length_c   1.000
_cell.angle_alpha   90.00
_cell.angle_beta   90.00
_cell.angle_gamma   90.00
#
_symmetry.space_group_name_H-M   'P 1'
#
loop_
_entity.id
_entity.type
_entity.pdbx_description
1 polymer ?
#
loop_
_entity_poly.entity_id
_entity_poly.type
_entity_poly.pdbx_seq_one_letter_code
_entity_poly.pdbx_strand_id
1 'polypeptide(L)'
;MQMPQGNPLLLSHTLQELLARDTVQVELIPEKKGLFLKHVEYEVSSQRFKSSVYRRYNDFVVFQEMLLHKFPYRMVPALPPKRML
;
A
#
# COMPACT_ATOMS: atom_id res chain seq x y z
N MET A 1 -20.85 -23.33 -14.13
CA MET A 1 -19.69 -24.21 -13.93
C MET A 1 -18.89 -23.68 -12.74
N GLN A 2 -18.74 -24.47 -11.67
CA GLN A 2 -17.92 -24.11 -10.51
C GLN A 2 -16.43 -24.15 -10.90
N MET A 3 -15.69 -23.08 -10.60
CA MET A 3 -14.24 -23.11 -10.67
C MET A 3 -13.71 -24.10 -9.63
N PRO A 4 -12.71 -24.95 -9.94
CA PRO A 4 -12.12 -25.81 -8.94
C PRO A 4 -11.53 -24.93 -7.83
N GLN A 5 -11.94 -25.19 -6.59
CA GLN A 5 -11.40 -24.52 -5.42
C GLN A 5 -9.94 -24.96 -5.25
N GLY A 6 -9.01 -24.19 -5.82
CA GLY A 6 -7.59 -24.34 -5.53
C GLY A 6 -7.35 -24.09 -4.03
N ASN A 7 -6.35 -24.77 -3.49
CA ASN A 7 -5.95 -24.61 -2.09
C ASN A 7 -5.76 -23.11 -1.78
N PRO A 8 -6.48 -22.52 -0.80
CA PRO A 8 -6.39 -21.09 -0.48
C PRO A 8 -5.01 -20.65 0.05
N LEU A 9 -4.14 -21.60 0.37
CA LEU A 9 -2.74 -21.39 0.74
C LEU A 9 -1.81 -21.28 -0.48
N LEU A 10 -2.25 -21.72 -1.67
CA LEU A 10 -1.49 -21.61 -2.90
C LEU A 10 -1.85 -20.31 -3.61
N LEU A 11 -0.86 -19.44 -3.77
CA LEU A 11 -0.98 -18.28 -4.64
C LEU A 11 -1.14 -18.78 -6.08
N SER A 12 -2.29 -18.52 -6.69
CA SER A 12 -2.58 -18.94 -8.05
C SER A 12 -1.72 -18.25 -9.11
N HIS A 13 -0.94 -17.22 -8.74
CA HIS A 13 -0.21 -16.36 -9.66
C HIS A 13 1.23 -16.20 -9.23
N THR A 14 2.12 -16.12 -10.20
CA THR A 14 3.54 -15.82 -9.99
C THR A 14 3.73 -14.32 -9.68
N LEU A 15 4.88 -13.95 -9.09
CA LEU A 15 5.22 -12.55 -8.88
C LEU A 15 5.20 -11.76 -10.20
N GLN A 16 5.72 -12.34 -11.28
CA GLN A 16 5.76 -11.69 -12.58
C GLN A 16 4.35 -11.41 -13.13
N GLU A 17 3.41 -12.34 -12.97
CA GLU A 17 2.01 -12.16 -13.35
C GLU A 17 1.31 -11.07 -12.51
N LEU A 18 1.64 -10.98 -11.22
CA LEU A 18 1.10 -9.94 -10.34
C LEU A 18 1.64 -8.56 -10.73
N LEU A 19 2.95 -8.44 -10.95
CA LEU A 19 3.58 -7.18 -11.37
C LEU A 19 3.09 -6.71 -12.75
N ALA A 20 2.80 -7.65 -13.66
CA ALA A 20 2.21 -7.35 -14.97
C ALA A 20 0.76 -6.83 -14.88
N ARG A 21 0.04 -7.10 -13.77
CA ARG A 21 -1.33 -6.62 -13.59
C ARG A 21 -1.40 -5.18 -13.16
N ASP A 22 -0.58 -4.78 -12.20
CA ASP A 22 -0.38 -3.39 -11.81
C ASP A 22 0.85 -3.32 -10.90
N THR A 23 1.52 -2.18 -10.94
CA THR A 23 2.60 -1.87 -10.02
C THR A 23 2.26 -0.55 -9.36
N VAL A 24 2.12 -0.60 -8.03
CA VAL A 24 1.94 0.58 -7.20
C VAL A 24 3.32 1.06 -6.76
N GLN A 25 3.64 2.31 -7.08
CA GLN A 25 4.87 2.97 -6.64
C GLN A 25 4.54 3.95 -5.52
N VAL A 26 5.48 4.07 -4.58
CA VAL A 26 5.36 4.99 -3.44
C VAL A 26 6.64 5.79 -3.34
N GLU A 27 6.55 7.10 -3.57
CA GLU A 27 7.70 8.00 -3.58
C GLU A 27 7.51 9.12 -2.56
N LEU A 28 8.57 9.46 -1.83
CA LEU A 28 8.54 10.54 -0.86
C LEU A 28 8.63 11.89 -1.58
N ILE A 29 7.65 12.75 -1.35
CA ILE A 29 7.67 14.13 -1.82
C ILE A 29 8.33 15.00 -0.74
N PRO A 30 9.51 15.60 -1.02
CA PRO A 30 10.28 16.32 -0.01
C PRO A 30 9.65 17.65 0.39
N GLU A 31 8.74 18.19 -0.43
CA GLU A 31 8.03 19.42 -0.15
C GLU A 31 7.14 19.27 1.08
N LYS A 32 7.44 20.07 2.11
CA LYS A 32 6.65 20.10 3.34
C LYS A 32 5.36 20.87 3.11
N LYS A 33 4.21 20.19 3.16
CA LYS A 33 2.87 20.79 3.09
C LYS A 33 2.27 21.00 4.49
N GLY A 34 1.18 21.76 4.56
CA GLY A 34 0.41 22.04 5.78
C GLY A 34 0.57 23.48 6.27
N LEU A 35 -0.56 24.11 6.63
CA LEU A 35 -0.62 25.51 7.05
C LEU A 35 -0.03 25.75 8.46
N PHE A 36 -0.17 24.78 9.36
CA PHE A 36 0.25 24.90 10.77
C PHE A 36 1.27 23.83 11.19
N LEU A 37 1.08 22.59 10.74
CA LEU A 37 2.00 21.48 11.00
C LEU A 37 2.53 20.97 9.67
N LYS A 38 3.81 21.27 9.43
CA LYS A 38 4.52 20.82 8.23
C LYS A 38 4.65 19.31 8.25
N HIS A 39 4.25 18.66 7.18
CA HIS A 39 4.42 17.23 6.98
C HIS A 39 4.92 16.94 5.57
N VAL A 40 5.59 15.81 5.42
CA VAL A 40 5.92 15.25 4.11
C VAL A 40 4.74 14.42 3.61
N GLU A 41 4.55 14.44 2.30
CA GLU A 41 3.59 13.57 1.63
C GLU A 41 4.34 12.51 0.83
N TYR A 42 3.66 11.41 0.54
CA TYR A 42 4.07 10.37 -0.36
C TYR A 42 3.13 10.40 -1.55
N GLU A 43 3.68 10.38 -2.76
CA GLU A 43 2.90 10.11 -3.95
C GLU A 43 2.76 8.59 -4.09
N VAL A 44 1.51 8.14 -4.16
CA VAL A 44 1.15 6.76 -4.43
C VAL A 44 0.56 6.71 -5.83
N SER A 45 1.25 6.05 -6.76
CA SER A 45 0.87 6.01 -8.17
C SER A 45 0.59 4.58 -8.63
N SER A 46 -0.46 4.41 -9.44
CA SER A 46 -0.75 3.16 -10.15
C SER A 46 -0.40 3.33 -11.62
N GLN A 47 0.50 2.48 -12.12
CA GLN A 47 0.88 2.50 -13.52
C GLN A 47 -0.27 2.08 -14.44
N ARG A 48 -1.07 1.08 -14.03
CA ARG A 48 -2.21 0.60 -14.82
C ARG A 48 -3.33 1.63 -14.92
N PHE A 49 -3.70 2.25 -13.80
CA PHE A 49 -4.85 3.16 -13.76
C PHE A 49 -4.48 4.60 -14.13
N LYS A 50 -3.18 4.89 -14.33
CA LYS A 50 -2.67 6.24 -14.63
C LYS A 50 -3.19 7.28 -13.64
N SER A 51 -3.24 6.90 -12.37
CA SER A 51 -3.74 7.72 -11.29
C SER A 51 -2.68 7.85 -10.20
N SER A 52 -2.64 9.01 -9.56
CA SER A 52 -1.82 9.23 -8.39
C SER A 52 -2.60 9.97 -7.30
N VAL A 53 -2.24 9.67 -6.07
CA VAL A 53 -2.80 10.31 -4.87
C VAL A 53 -1.68 10.66 -3.91
N TYR A 54 -1.87 11.75 -3.18
CA TYR A 54 -0.95 12.17 -2.13
C TYR A 54 -1.45 11.68 -0.77
N ARG A 55 -0.56 11.07 0.01
CA ARG A 55 -0.85 10.52 1.33
C ARG A 55 0.25 10.89 2.31
N ARG A 56 -0.11 11.25 3.54
CA ARG A 56 0.87 11.45 4.61
C ARG A 56 1.16 10.13 5.31
N TYR A 57 2.25 10.07 6.08
CA TYR A 57 2.63 8.87 6.84
C TYR A 57 1.47 8.31 7.71
N ASN A 58 0.73 9.18 8.39
CA ASN A 58 -0.39 8.74 9.25
C ASN A 58 -1.53 8.06 8.48
N ASP A 59 -1.69 8.33 7.18
CA ASP A 59 -2.72 7.63 6.39
C ASP A 59 -2.35 6.14 6.20
N PHE A 60 -1.04 5.84 6.12
CA PHE A 60 -0.54 4.46 6.09
C PHE A 60 -0.70 3.74 7.43
N VAL A 61 -0.62 4.47 8.55
CA VAL A 61 -0.89 3.91 9.90
C VAL A 61 -2.32 3.39 9.98
N VAL A 62 -3.29 4.24 9.61
CA VAL A 62 -4.71 3.85 9.58
C VAL A 62 -4.93 2.68 8.62
N PHE A 63 -4.26 2.69 7.46
CA PHE A 63 -4.36 1.59 6.50
C PHE A 63 -3.80 0.26 7.04
N GLN A 64 -2.65 0.28 7.72
CA GLN A 64 -2.07 -0.90 8.34
C GLN A 64 -2.98 -1.49 9.42
N GLU A 65 -3.55 -0.65 10.29
CA GLU A 65 -4.52 -1.06 11.30
C GLU A 65 -5.73 -1.73 10.65
N MET A 66 -6.28 -1.14 9.58
CA MET A 66 -7.38 -1.72 8.82
C MET A 66 -7.03 -3.09 8.22
N LEU A 67 -5.81 -3.27 7.71
CA LEU A 67 -5.36 -4.56 7.17
C LEU A 67 -5.26 -5.63 8.26
N LEU A 68 -4.73 -5.29 9.44
CA LEU A 68 -4.62 -6.20 10.57
C LEU A 68 -6.00 -6.66 11.06
N HIS A 69 -6.96 -5.73 11.17
CA HIS A 69 -8.33 -6.06 11.56
C HIS A 69 -9.06 -6.90 10.51
N LYS A 70 -8.89 -6.56 9.21
CA LYS A 70 -9.60 -7.24 8.12
C LYS A 70 -9.02 -8.62 7.79
N PHE A 71 -7.72 -8.82 8.00
CA PHE A 71 -7.01 -10.04 7.65
C PHE A 71 -6.24 -10.63 8.85
N PRO A 72 -6.95 -11.09 9.91
CA PRO A 72 -6.37 -11.42 11.22
C PRO A 72 -5.36 -12.57 11.25
N TYR A 73 -5.11 -13.25 10.13
CA TYR A 73 -4.16 -14.36 10.01
C TYR A 73 -3.24 -14.22 8.79
N ARG A 74 -3.12 -13.00 8.25
CA ARG A 74 -2.19 -12.69 7.16
C ARG A 74 -1.03 -11.86 7.71
N MET A 75 0.16 -12.10 7.18
CA MET A 75 1.29 -11.23 7.46
C MET A 75 1.03 -9.85 6.84
N VAL A 76 1.09 -8.82 7.66
CA VAL A 76 1.06 -7.42 7.24
C VAL A 76 2.45 -6.83 7.51
N PRO A 77 3.13 -6.24 6.51
CA PRO A 77 4.44 -5.63 6.72
C PRO A 77 4.41 -4.55 7.80
N ALA A 78 5.50 -4.43 8.56
CA ALA A 78 5.68 -3.32 9.49
C ALA A 78 5.88 -2.01 8.71
N LEU A 79 5.32 -0.91 9.21
CA LEU A 79 5.58 0.41 8.65
C LEU A 79 7.00 0.86 8.98
N PRO A 80 7.64 1.67 8.11
CA PRO A 80 8.88 2.35 8.44
C PRO A 80 8.72 3.17 9.74
N PRO A 81 9.78 3.35 10.54
CA PRO A 81 9.68 4.14 11.77
C PRO A 81 9.22 5.57 11.44
N LYS A 82 8.30 6.10 12.26
CA LYS A 82 7.83 7.47 12.10
C LYS A 82 9.01 8.42 12.31
N ARG A 83 9.44 9.07 11.23
CA ARG A 83 10.49 10.09 11.30
C ARG A 83 9.94 11.30 12.07
N MET A 84 10.51 11.55 13.25
CA MET A 84 10.34 12.81 13.97
C MET A 84 11.35 13.80 13.38
N LEU A 85 10.97 14.48 12.30
CA LEU A 85 11.77 15.53 11.65
C LEU A 85 11.20 16.91 11.95
#